data_AF-A0A0S8A7I1-F1
#
_entry.id   AF-A0A0S8A7I1-F1
#
_cell.length_a   1.000
_cell.length_b   1.000
_cell.length_c   1.000
_cell.angle_alpha   90.00
_cell.angle_beta   90.00
_cell.angle_gamma   90.00
#
_symmetry.space_group_name_H-M   'P 1'
#
loop_
_entity.id
_entity.type
_entity.pdbx_description
1 polymer ?
#
loop_
_entity_poly.entity_id
_entity_poly.type
_entity_poly.pdbx_seq_one_letter_code
_entity_poly.pdbx_strand_id
1 'polypeptide(L)' 'PLIEEARTHTSPSIERSVLLRMGFSSIESKQLVEQMHQRKLLGYGAGRLILELAKTKNIKVREAGEALLNGKHWQELNL' A
#
# COMPACT_ATOMS: atom_id res chain seq x y z
N PRO A 1 0.11 -26.11 -8.31
CA PRO A 1 -0.02 -24.86 -9.11
C PRO A 1 -0.65 -23.70 -8.33
N LEU A 2 -1.91 -23.82 -7.90
CA LEU A 2 -2.66 -22.72 -7.27
C LEU A 2 -2.05 -22.17 -5.97
N ILE A 3 -1.50 -23.05 -5.12
CA ILE A 3 -0.87 -22.63 -3.85
C ILE A 3 0.40 -21.82 -4.10
N GLU A 4 1.22 -22.20 -5.08
CA GLU A 4 2.44 -21.46 -5.42
C GLU A 4 2.11 -20.09 -5.98
N GLU A 5 1.10 -19.99 -6.86
CA GLU A 5 0.61 -18.70 -7.36
C GLU A 5 0.20 -17.76 -6.22
N ALA A 6 -0.53 -18.28 -5.22
CA ALA A 6 -0.94 -17.50 -4.06
C ALA A 6 0.24 -17.08 -3.15
N ARG A 7 1.37 -17.79 -3.19
CA ARG A 7 2.59 -17.42 -2.45
C ARG A 7 3.39 -16.35 -3.15
N THR A 8 3.41 -16.36 -4.49
CA THR A 8 4.29 -15.49 -5.28
C THR A 8 3.59 -14.26 -5.86
N HIS A 9 2.26 -14.21 -5.87
CA HIS A 9 1.50 -13.10 -6.42
C HIS A 9 0.58 -12.45 -5.38
N THR A 10 0.25 -11.19 -5.64
CA THR A 10 -0.78 -10.45 -4.90
C THR A 10 -1.89 -10.02 -5.85
N SER A 11 -2.94 -9.42 -5.28
CA SER A 11 -4.05 -8.83 -6.03
C SER A 11 -4.56 -7.57 -5.34
N PRO A 12 -5.30 -6.70 -6.04
CA PRO A 12 -5.90 -5.52 -5.42
C PRO A 12 -6.79 -5.82 -4.22
N SER A 13 -7.46 -6.98 -4.17
CA SER A 13 -8.25 -7.38 -3.00
C SER A 13 -7.39 -7.80 -1.81
N ILE A 14 -6.28 -8.51 -2.06
CA ILE A 14 -5.31 -8.87 -1.02
C ILE A 14 -4.72 -7.61 -0.39
N GLU A 15 -4.23 -6.67 -1.19
CA GLU A 15 -3.63 -5.42 -0.70
C GLU A 15 -4.63 -4.56 0.07
N ARG A 16 -5.89 -4.45 -0.40
CA ARG A 16 -6.94 -3.77 0.38
C ARG A 16 -7.18 -4.43 1.73
N SER A 17 -7.17 -5.76 1.79
CA SER A 17 -7.33 -6.49 3.06
C SER A 17 -6.20 -6.19 4.05
N VAL A 18 -4.97 -6.02 3.54
CA VAL A 18 -3.82 -5.63 4.35
C VAL A 18 -4.02 -4.23 4.92
N LEU A 19 -4.41 -3.25 4.08
CA LEU A 19 -4.65 -1.87 4.53
C LEU A 19 -5.80 -1.76 5.54
N LEU A 20 -6.86 -2.56 5.38
CA LEU A 20 -7.94 -2.65 6.38
C LEU A 20 -7.40 -3.09 7.75
N ARG A 21 -6.52 -4.10 7.79
CA ARG A 21 -5.86 -4.55 9.04
C ARG A 21 -4.88 -3.52 9.60
N MET A 22 -4.39 -2.61 8.78
CA MET A 22 -3.55 -1.48 9.19
C MET A 22 -4.36 -0.27 9.70
N GLY A 23 -5.69 -0.36 9.72
CA GLY A 23 -6.56 0.68 10.26
C GLY A 23 -7.05 1.71 9.24
N PHE A 24 -6.90 1.45 7.94
CA PHE A 24 -7.53 2.26 6.89
C PHE A 24 -8.98 1.83 6.67
N SER A 25 -9.84 2.76 6.28
CA SER A 25 -11.20 2.44 5.84
C SER A 25 -11.21 1.73 4.48
N SER A 26 -12.34 1.11 4.13
CA SER A 26 -12.53 0.48 2.81
C SER A 26 -12.38 1.46 1.65
N ILE A 27 -12.78 2.72 1.85
CA ILE A 27 -12.70 3.79 0.85
C ILE A 27 -11.24 4.20 0.62
N GLU A 28 -10.52 4.48 1.70
CA GLU A 28 -9.09 4.84 1.67
C GLU A 28 -8.25 3.69 1.09
N SER A 29 -8.52 2.46 1.53
CA SER A 29 -7.83 1.26 1.03
C SER A 29 -8.03 1.10 -0.48
N LYS A 30 -9.25 1.33 -0.99
CA LYS A 30 -9.52 1.31 -2.43
C LYS A 30 -8.72 2.39 -3.15
N GLN A 31 -8.73 3.63 -2.66
CA GLN A 31 -8.02 4.74 -3.29
C GLN A 31 -6.50 4.55 -3.30
N LEU A 32 -5.91 4.09 -2.19
CA LEU A 32 -4.47 3.81 -2.09
C LEU A 32 -4.04 2.71 -3.06
N VAL A 33 -4.76 1.58 -3.06
CA VAL A 33 -4.44 0.45 -3.93
C VAL A 33 -4.61 0.81 -5.41
N GLU A 34 -5.65 1.57 -5.78
CA GLU A 34 -5.85 2.04 -7.15
C GLU A 34 -4.68 2.94 -7.62
N GLN A 35 -4.27 3.90 -6.79
CA GLN A 35 -3.14 4.78 -7.11
C GLN A 35 -1.82 4.01 -7.21
N MET A 36 -1.58 3.02 -6.34
CA MET A 36 -0.42 2.14 -6.40
C MET A 36 -0.45 1.23 -7.63
N HIS A 37 -1.62 0.74 -8.03
CA HIS A 37 -1.80 -0.07 -9.22
C HIS A 37 -1.42 0.71 -10.49
N GLN A 38 -1.93 1.93 -10.61
CA GLN A 38 -1.60 2.84 -11.72
C GLN A 38 -0.10 3.15 -11.81
N ARG A 39 0.61 3.10 -10.68
CA ARG A 39 2.07 3.31 -10.58
C ARG A 39 2.88 2.01 -10.66
N LYS A 40 2.24 0.86 -10.91
CA LYS A 40 2.88 -0.48 -10.95
C LYS A 40 3.59 -0.88 -9.65
N LEU A 41 3.07 -0.42 -8.51
CA LEU A 41 3.68 -0.61 -7.20
C LEU A 41 3.13 -1.82 -6.41
N LEU A 42 2.03 -2.45 -6.84
CA LEU A 42 1.40 -3.52 -6.05
C LEU A 42 2.31 -4.73 -5.82
N GLY A 43 3.22 -5.04 -6.74
CA GLY A 43 4.17 -6.14 -6.58
C GLY A 43 5.11 -5.98 -5.37
N TYR A 44 5.25 -4.77 -4.84
CA TYR A 44 6.07 -4.48 -3.66
C TYR A 44 5.28 -4.52 -2.35
N GLY A 45 3.95 -4.64 -2.42
CA GLY A 45 3.03 -4.66 -1.28
C GLY A 45 2.67 -3.26 -0.78
N ALA A 46 1.39 -2.91 -0.84
CA ALA A 46 0.86 -1.62 -0.43
C ALA A 46 1.14 -1.31 1.05
N GLY A 47 0.91 -2.30 1.92
CA GLY A 47 1.19 -2.16 3.35
C GLY A 47 2.67 -1.94 3.66
N ARG A 48 3.55 -2.66 2.94
CA ARG A 48 5.01 -2.49 3.06
C ARG A 48 5.43 -1.07 2.65
N LEU A 49 4.96 -0.59 1.51
CA LEU A 49 5.31 0.75 1.01
C LEU A 49 4.89 1.86 1.98
N ILE A 50 3.68 1.78 2.56
CA ILE A 50 3.23 2.75 3.57
C ILE A 50 4.08 2.66 4.85
N LEU A 51 4.42 1.45 5.28
CA LEU A 51 5.26 1.24 6.46
C LEU A 51 6.67 1.81 6.27
N GLU A 52 7.29 1.57 5.11
CA GLU A 52 8.62 2.09 4.81
C GLU A 52 8.62 3.62 4.64
N LEU A 53 7.57 4.19 4.05
CA LEU A 53 7.39 5.63 4.01
C LEU A 53 7.28 6.22 5.42
N ALA A 54 6.47 5.61 6.28
CA ALA A 54 6.30 6.03 7.68
C ALA A 54 7.64 6.04 8.43
N LYS A 55 8.45 4.99 8.26
CA LYS A 55 9.80 4.91 8.84
C LYS A 55 10.74 5.98 8.28
N THR A 56 10.79 6.13 6.95
CA THR A 56 11.68 7.08 6.27
C THR A 56 11.39 8.53 6.66
N LYS A 57 10.10 8.86 6.84
CA LYS A 57 9.65 10.19 7.27
C LYS A 57 9.60 10.39 8.78
N ASN A 58 9.84 9.33 9.57
CA ASN A 58 9.65 9.32 11.01
C ASN A 58 8.25 9.82 11.43
N ILE A 59 7.21 9.31 10.78
CA ILE A 59 5.79 9.61 11.05
C ILE A 59 5.01 8.31 11.31
N LYS A 60 3.77 8.41 11.78
CA LYS A 60 2.91 7.24 11.98
C LYS A 60 2.46 6.67 10.64
N VAL A 61 2.19 5.36 10.62
CA VAL A 61 1.61 4.64 9.45
C VAL A 61 0.36 5.34 8.91
N ARG A 62 -0.50 5.82 9.82
CA ARG A 62 -1.71 6.55 9.47
C ARG A 62 -1.41 7.84 8.70
N GLU A 63 -0.45 8.63 9.17
CA GLU A 63 -0.04 9.90 8.55
C GLU A 63 0.60 9.66 7.17
N ALA A 64 1.40 8.60 7.03
CA ALA A 64 1.97 8.21 5.75
C ALA A 64 0.89 7.85 4.70
N GLY A 65 -0.13 7.09 5.11
CA GLY A 65 -1.25 6.77 4.23
C GLY A 65 -2.10 8.00 3.86
N GLU A 66 -2.36 8.90 4.80
CA GLU A 66 -3.02 10.19 4.53
C GLU A 66 -2.21 11.05 3.56
N ALA A 67 -0.88 11.09 3.71
CA ALA A 67 -0.03 11.87 2.81
C ALA A 67 -0.11 11.33 1.37
N LEU A 68 -0.09 10.01 1.18
CA LEU A 68 -0.26 9.37 -0.12
C LEU A 68 -1.64 9.64 -0.73
N LEU A 69 -2.71 9.55 0.08
CA LEU A 69 -4.08 9.90 -0.35
C LEU A 69 -4.17 11.36 -0.82
N ASN A 70 -3.41 12.26 -0.20
CA ASN A 70 -3.29 13.66 -0.59
C ASN A 70 -2.29 13.91 -1.72
N GLY A 71 -1.80 12.87 -2.40
CA GLY A 71 -0.90 13.01 -3.55
C GLY A 71 0.57 13.31 -3.18
N LYS A 72 0.97 13.19 -1.91
CA LYS A 72 2.32 13.51 -1.44
C LYS A 72 3.20 12.26 -1.34
N HIS A 73 4.52 12.46 -1.37
CA HIS A 73 5.57 11.46 -1.11
C HIS A 73 5.60 10.22 -2.03
N TRP A 74 4.82 10.19 -3.12
CA TRP A 74 4.86 9.09 -4.09
C TRP A 74 6.24 8.82 -4.70
N GLN A 75 7.05 9.88 -4.88
CA GLN A 75 8.41 9.78 -5.41
C GLN A 75 9.41 9.16 -4.42
N GLU A 76 9.04 9.08 -3.15
CA GLU A 76 9.90 8.60 -2.07
C GLU A 76 9.64 7.12 -1.73
N LEU A 77 8.65 6.51 -2.39
CA LEU A 77 8.43 5.07 -2.32
C LEU A 77 9.56 4.38 -3.09
N ASN A 78 10.62 4.04 -2.36
CA ASN A 78 11.77 3.32 -2.91
C ASN A 78 11.35 1.89 -3.31
N LEU A 79 11.77 1.48 -4.51
CA LEU A 79 11.57 0.14 -5.08
C LEU A 79 12.66 -0.83 -4.60
#